data_AF-A0A560II84-F1
#
_entry.id   AF-A0A560II84-F1
#
_cell.length_a   1.000
_cell.length_b   1.000
_cell.length_c   1.000
_cell.angle_alpha   90.00
_cell.angle_beta   90.00
_cell.angle_gamma   90.00
#
_symmetry.space_group_name_H-M   'P 1'
#
loop_
_entity.id
_entity.type
_entity.pdbx_description
1 polymer ?
#
loop_
_entity_poly.entity_id
_entity_poly.type
_entity_poly.pdbx_seq_one_letter_code
_entity_poly.pdbx_strand_id
1 'polypeptide(L)'
;MSGISEFALPGILADIARAAGVDTAVTIARQLGGRRYHFPRDPHPQHPLCALIGQPQARLVGTLLGGERMPVPSARTYLRWYDARSLRMAGASVVEICAALQLTESQVYRLLRGVEAPPREAALGAPTPLIPDVPAGRKKAAANAGQLTLF
;
A
#
# COMPACT_ATOMS: atom_id res chain seq x y z
N MET A 1 -8.95 -15.78 7.85
CA MET A 1 -7.81 -15.84 6.92
C MET A 1 -8.09 -14.93 5.72
N SER A 2 -7.84 -13.63 5.86
CA SER A 2 -8.19 -12.62 4.83
C SER A 2 -6.97 -12.23 3.98
N GLY A 3 -6.28 -13.23 3.41
CA GLY A 3 -5.10 -13.01 2.58
C GLY A 3 -5.47 -12.95 1.11
N ILE A 4 -5.55 -11.75 0.54
CA ILE A 4 -5.27 -11.61 -0.90
C ILE A 4 -3.76 -11.39 -1.01
N SER A 5 -3.02 -12.42 -0.62
CA SER A 5 -1.57 -12.55 -0.74
C SER A 5 -1.27 -12.89 -2.19
N GLU A 6 -0.34 -12.19 -2.85
CA GLU A 6 0.22 -12.47 -4.19
C GLU A 6 -0.73 -12.52 -5.43
N PHE A 7 -1.89 -13.17 -5.37
CA PHE A 7 -2.71 -13.54 -6.54
C PHE A 7 -3.44 -12.38 -7.24
N ALA A 8 -3.51 -11.21 -6.62
CA ALA A 8 -4.18 -10.04 -7.22
C ALA A 8 -3.22 -9.10 -7.97
N LEU A 9 -1.90 -9.32 -7.88
CA LEU A 9 -0.93 -8.64 -8.73
C LEU A 9 -0.87 -9.36 -10.09
N PRO A 10 -0.98 -8.65 -11.22
CA PRO A 10 -0.97 -9.28 -12.54
C PRO A 10 0.46 -9.60 -13.00
N GLY A 11 0.62 -10.80 -13.58
CA GLY A 11 1.83 -11.21 -14.32
C GLY A 11 3.12 -11.04 -13.52
N ILE A 12 4.10 -10.37 -14.12
CA ILE A 12 5.45 -10.22 -13.54
C ILE A 12 5.46 -9.57 -12.15
N LEU A 13 4.43 -8.79 -11.78
CA LEU A 13 4.36 -8.19 -10.45
C LEU A 13 4.02 -9.22 -9.36
N ALA A 14 3.24 -10.26 -9.67
CA ALA A 14 3.04 -11.36 -8.73
C ALA A 14 4.35 -12.12 -8.51
N ASP A 15 5.10 -12.38 -9.59
CA ASP A 15 6.37 -13.10 -9.49
C ASP A 15 7.40 -12.30 -8.68
N ILE A 16 7.46 -10.97 -8.89
CA ILE A 16 8.26 -10.06 -8.05
C ILE A 16 7.79 -10.10 -6.59
N ALA A 17 6.48 -10.10 -6.34
CA ALA A 17 5.96 -10.14 -4.97
C ALA A 17 6.35 -11.42 -4.23
N ARG A 18 6.37 -12.57 -4.93
CA ARG A 18 6.85 -13.85 -4.37
C ARG A 18 8.35 -13.85 -4.11
N ALA A 19 9.13 -13.26 -5.00
CA ALA A 19 10.60 -13.29 -4.91
C ALA A 19 11.19 -12.24 -3.96
N ALA A 20 10.66 -11.03 -3.97
CA ALA A 20 11.24 -9.86 -3.30
C ALA A 20 10.27 -9.13 -2.36
N GLY A 21 9.06 -9.67 -2.19
CA GLY A 21 8.03 -9.12 -1.29
C GLY A 21 7.03 -8.20 -1.97
N VAL A 22 5.84 -8.08 -1.36
CA VAL A 22 4.71 -7.30 -1.88
C VAL A 22 5.04 -5.82 -1.99
N ASP A 23 5.75 -5.25 -1.00
CA ASP A 23 6.09 -3.81 -1.00
C ASP A 23 7.04 -3.44 -2.16
N THR A 24 7.97 -4.35 -2.49
CA THR A 24 8.84 -4.23 -3.67
C THR A 24 8.01 -4.20 -4.96
N ALA A 25 7.05 -5.12 -5.09
CA ALA A 25 6.17 -5.18 -6.26
C ALA A 25 5.28 -3.93 -6.38
N VAL A 26 4.73 -3.45 -5.26
CA VAL A 26 3.94 -2.21 -5.20
C VAL A 26 4.78 -1.00 -5.63
N THR A 27 6.02 -0.91 -5.15
CA THR A 27 6.95 0.18 -5.49
C THR A 27 7.27 0.19 -6.98
N ILE A 28 7.58 -0.98 -7.55
CA ILE A 28 7.80 -1.14 -8.99
C ILE A 28 6.55 -0.77 -9.79
N ALA A 29 5.37 -1.24 -9.37
CA ALA A 29 4.12 -0.95 -10.05
C ALA A 29 3.80 0.56 -10.07
N ARG A 30 4.11 1.30 -8.99
CA ARG A 30 3.88 2.75 -8.92
C ARG A 30 4.78 3.54 -9.87
N GLN A 31 6.06 3.18 -9.93
CA GLN A 31 7.05 3.95 -10.69
C GLN A 31 7.17 3.52 -12.15
N LEU A 32 7.08 2.22 -12.41
CA LEU A 32 7.34 1.62 -13.72
C LEU A 32 6.07 1.06 -14.38
N GLY A 33 4.95 1.03 -13.66
CA GLY A 33 3.68 0.50 -14.17
C GLY A 33 3.17 1.22 -15.42
N GLY A 34 2.64 0.45 -16.36
CA GLY A 34 2.13 0.94 -17.64
C GLY A 34 3.21 1.19 -18.69
N ARG A 35 4.46 0.77 -18.44
CA ARG A 35 5.60 0.92 -19.36
C ARG A 35 6.31 -0.41 -19.57
N ARG A 36 7.06 -0.52 -20.66
CA ARG A 36 8.02 -1.62 -20.84
C ARG A 36 9.33 -1.22 -20.17
N TYR A 37 9.81 -2.03 -19.24
CA TYR A 37 11.06 -1.75 -18.51
C TYR A 37 12.07 -2.86 -18.78
N HIS A 38 13.33 -2.46 -18.97
CA HIS A 38 14.43 -3.41 -19.10
C HIS A 38 14.97 -3.72 -17.71
N PHE A 39 14.80 -4.96 -17.25
CA PHE A 39 15.37 -5.40 -15.98
C PHE A 39 16.80 -5.89 -16.23
N PRO A 40 17.83 -5.21 -15.67
CA PRO A 40 19.20 -5.70 -15.75
C PRO A 40 19.35 -6.99 -14.94
N ARG A 41 20.11 -7.95 -15.47
CA ARG A 41 20.36 -9.24 -14.78
C ARG A 41 21.17 -9.09 -13.50
N ASP A 42 22.18 -8.21 -13.54
CA ASP A 42 22.94 -7.80 -12.35
C ASP A 42 22.94 -6.27 -12.26
N PRO A 43 22.00 -5.68 -11.51
CA PRO A 43 21.93 -4.23 -11.37
C PRO A 43 23.10 -3.71 -10.53
N HIS A 44 23.87 -2.78 -11.11
CA HIS A 44 24.89 -2.02 -10.38
C HIS A 44 24.25 -1.24 -9.21
N PRO A 45 24.94 -1.03 -8.07
CA PRO A 45 24.39 -0.30 -6.92
C PRO A 45 23.83 1.10 -7.26
N GLN A 46 24.40 1.77 -8.25
CA GLN A 46 23.97 3.10 -8.71
C GLN A 46 22.83 3.06 -9.74
N HIS A 47 22.37 1.86 -10.12
CA HIS A 47 21.28 1.72 -11.09
C HIS A 47 19.96 2.23 -10.49
N PRO A 48 19.09 2.92 -11.26
CA PRO A 48 17.82 3.44 -10.76
C PRO A 48 16.92 2.41 -10.07
N LEU A 49 17.02 1.14 -10.48
CA LEU A 49 16.31 0.03 -9.84
C LEU A 49 16.79 -0.20 -8.39
N CYS A 50 18.11 -0.16 -8.14
CA CYS A 50 18.67 -0.30 -6.80
C CYS A 50 18.30 0.89 -5.91
N ALA A 51 18.27 2.11 -6.46
CA ALA A 51 17.80 3.28 -5.72
C ALA A 51 16.32 3.18 -5.33
N LEU A 52 15.52 2.47 -6.14
CA LEU A 52 14.08 2.37 -5.93
C LEU A 52 13.69 1.31 -4.88
N ILE A 53 14.28 0.12 -4.95
CA ILE A 53 13.87 -1.03 -4.13
C ILE A 53 14.97 -1.56 -3.21
N GLY A 54 16.18 -0.99 -3.30
CA GLY A 54 17.36 -1.51 -2.63
C GLY A 54 18.14 -2.51 -3.50
N GLN A 55 19.45 -2.55 -3.30
CA GLN A 55 20.35 -3.47 -4.02
C GLN A 55 20.02 -4.96 -3.82
N PRO A 56 19.71 -5.48 -2.62
CA PRO A 56 19.45 -6.91 -2.47
C PRO A 56 18.15 -7.34 -3.19
N GLN A 57 17.09 -6.55 -3.09
CA GLN A 57 15.83 -6.78 -3.80
C GLN A 57 16.02 -6.65 -5.31
N ALA A 58 16.78 -5.65 -5.76
CA ALA A 58 17.07 -5.47 -7.18
C ALA A 58 17.83 -6.67 -7.79
N ARG A 59 18.74 -7.30 -7.04
CA ARG A 59 19.41 -8.54 -7.48
C ARG A 59 18.46 -9.71 -7.60
N LEU A 60 17.53 -9.87 -6.65
CA LEU A 60 16.49 -10.91 -6.73
C LEU A 60 15.60 -10.72 -7.97
N VAL A 61 15.14 -9.48 -8.21
CA VAL A 61 14.35 -9.14 -9.40
C VAL A 61 15.16 -9.35 -10.70
N GLY A 62 16.43 -8.96 -10.70
CA GLY A 62 17.34 -9.16 -11.83
C GLY A 62 17.63 -10.63 -12.13
N THR A 63 17.64 -11.49 -11.11
CA THR A 63 17.80 -12.94 -11.30
C THR A 63 16.55 -13.57 -11.93
N LEU A 64 15.36 -13.07 -11.54
CA LEU A 64 14.08 -13.58 -11.99
C LEU A 64 13.69 -13.10 -13.41
N LEU A 65 13.85 -11.80 -13.68
CA LEU A 65 13.35 -11.13 -14.88
C LEU A 65 14.46 -10.54 -15.76
N GLY A 66 15.71 -10.74 -15.39
CA GLY A 66 16.85 -10.11 -16.04
C GLY A 66 17.06 -10.56 -17.47
N GLY A 67 17.40 -9.61 -18.34
CA GLY A 67 17.84 -9.87 -19.71
C GLY A 67 16.82 -9.50 -20.80
N GLU A 68 15.58 -9.16 -20.45
CA GLU A 68 14.57 -8.74 -21.43
C GLU A 68 13.76 -7.51 -21.00
N ARG A 69 13.17 -6.82 -21.99
CA ARG A 69 12.20 -5.74 -21.81
C ARG A 69 10.80 -6.28 -21.57
N MET A 70 10.42 -6.34 -20.30
CA MET A 70 9.12 -6.86 -19.90
C MET A 70 8.08 -5.74 -19.79
N PRO A 71 6.82 -5.97 -20.22
CA PRO A 71 5.73 -5.05 -19.96
C PRO A 71 5.40 -5.07 -18.47
N VAL A 72 5.55 -3.94 -17.80
CA VAL A 72 5.16 -3.78 -16.38
C VAL A 72 3.71 -3.35 -16.33
N PRO A 73 2.79 -4.20 -15.81
CA PRO A 73 1.39 -3.81 -15.68
C PRO A 73 1.24 -2.68 -14.65
N SER A 74 0.23 -1.82 -14.84
CA SER A 74 0.02 -0.67 -13.95
C SER A 74 -0.57 -1.05 -12.58
N ALA A 75 -1.17 -2.24 -12.47
CA ALA A 75 -1.79 -2.79 -11.27
C ALA A 75 -2.69 -1.79 -10.49
N ARG A 76 -3.32 -0.82 -11.17
CA ARG A 76 -4.07 0.28 -10.54
C ARG A 76 -5.12 -0.20 -9.54
N THR A 77 -5.85 -1.26 -9.88
CA THR A 77 -6.87 -1.85 -9.00
C THR A 77 -6.25 -2.42 -7.72
N TYR A 78 -5.12 -3.11 -7.85
CA TYR A 78 -4.38 -3.64 -6.70
C TYR A 78 -3.79 -2.54 -5.84
N LEU A 79 -3.20 -1.51 -6.44
CA LEU A 79 -2.64 -0.37 -5.71
C LEU A 79 -3.72 0.32 -4.86
N ARG A 80 -4.90 0.58 -5.44
CA ARG A 80 -6.04 1.15 -4.69
C ARG A 80 -6.49 0.28 -3.53
N TRP A 81 -6.54 -1.03 -3.74
CA TRP A 81 -6.88 -1.99 -2.70
C TRP A 81 -5.84 -2.00 -1.57
N TYR A 82 -4.56 -2.00 -1.93
CA TYR A 82 -3.43 -1.99 -1.01
C TYR A 82 -3.44 -0.70 -0.18
N ASP A 83 -3.65 0.45 -0.83
CA ASP A 83 -3.72 1.75 -0.17
C ASP A 83 -4.89 1.84 0.82
N ALA A 84 -6.10 1.45 0.40
CA ALA A 84 -7.27 1.49 1.26
C ALA A 84 -7.07 0.63 2.52
N ARG A 85 -6.50 -0.57 2.36
CA ARG A 85 -6.23 -1.47 3.49
C ARG A 85 -5.09 -0.99 4.37
N SER A 86 -4.03 -0.45 3.78
CA SER A 86 -2.91 0.11 4.55
C SER A 86 -3.38 1.28 5.42
N LEU A 87 -4.21 2.17 4.86
CA LEU A 87 -4.85 3.24 5.63
C LEU A 87 -5.78 2.70 6.72
N ARG A 88 -6.55 1.66 6.41
CA ARG A 88 -7.44 1.04 7.40
C ARG A 88 -6.69 0.40 8.55
N MET A 89 -5.58 -0.28 8.26
CA MET A 89 -4.67 -0.85 9.26
C MET A 89 -3.92 0.23 10.04
N ALA A 90 -3.68 1.39 9.44
CA ALA A 90 -3.22 2.58 10.13
C ALA A 90 -4.33 3.26 10.98
N GLY A 91 -5.54 2.69 11.02
CA GLY A 91 -6.66 3.15 11.81
C GLY A 91 -7.46 4.29 11.19
N ALA A 92 -7.23 4.62 9.92
CA ALA A 92 -8.07 5.58 9.21
C ALA A 92 -9.53 5.11 9.16
N SER A 93 -10.44 6.07 9.32
CA SER A 93 -11.87 5.90 9.11
C SER A 93 -12.19 5.79 7.62
N VAL A 94 -13.37 5.24 7.30
CA VAL A 94 -13.85 5.12 5.91
C VAL A 94 -13.91 6.48 5.23
N VAL A 95 -14.33 7.53 5.95
CA VAL A 95 -14.42 8.91 5.44
C VAL A 95 -13.04 9.45 5.07
N GLU A 96 -12.03 9.25 5.92
CA GLU A 96 -10.65 9.66 5.65
C GLU A 96 -10.07 8.90 4.45
N ILE A 97 -10.38 7.61 4.31
CA ILE A 97 -9.95 6.81 3.16
C ILE A 97 -10.63 7.30 1.87
N CYS A 98 -11.92 7.64 1.91
CA CYS A 98 -12.63 8.21 0.77
C CYS A 98 -11.98 9.52 0.31
N ALA A 99 -11.66 10.41 1.26
CA ALA A 99 -11.00 11.69 0.99
C ALA A 99 -9.59 11.50 0.42
N ALA A 100 -8.79 10.61 1.01
CA ALA A 100 -7.41 10.36 0.60
C ALA A 100 -7.31 9.71 -0.79
N LEU A 101 -8.22 8.79 -1.13
CA LEU A 101 -8.18 8.03 -2.38
C LEU A 101 -9.13 8.57 -3.45
N GLN A 102 -9.91 9.60 -3.14
CA GLN A 102 -10.97 10.15 -4.00
C GLN A 102 -11.96 9.06 -4.49
N LEU A 103 -12.39 8.22 -3.55
CA LEU A 103 -13.32 7.12 -3.81
C LEU A 103 -14.65 7.34 -3.09
N THR A 104 -15.71 6.71 -3.60
CA THR A 104 -17.00 6.68 -2.89
C THR A 104 -16.97 5.67 -1.75
N GLU A 105 -17.84 5.85 -0.74
CA GLU A 105 -17.95 4.90 0.37
C GLU A 105 -18.21 3.48 -0.10
N SER A 106 -19.11 3.28 -1.09
CA SER A 106 -19.40 1.97 -1.68
C SER A 106 -18.16 1.30 -2.27
N GLN A 107 -17.27 2.09 -2.89
CA GLN A 107 -16.00 1.57 -3.43
C GLN A 107 -15.03 1.21 -2.31
N VAL A 108 -14.92 2.05 -1.27
CA VAL A 108 -14.06 1.78 -0.11
C VAL A 108 -14.53 0.55 0.65
N TYR A 109 -15.82 0.41 0.96
CA TYR A 109 -16.37 -0.79 1.59
C TYR A 109 -16.08 -2.06 0.76
N ARG A 110 -16.15 -1.97 -0.57
CA ARG A 110 -15.79 -3.09 -1.45
C ARG A 110 -14.30 -3.47 -1.32
N LEU A 111 -13.40 -2.51 -1.17
CA LEU A 111 -11.95 -2.76 -1.02
C LEU A 111 -11.60 -3.28 0.39
N LEU A 112 -12.32 -2.82 1.41
CA LEU A 112 -12.11 -3.18 2.81
C LEU A 112 -12.79 -4.48 3.23
N ARG A 113 -13.55 -5.15 2.37
CA ARG A 113 -14.19 -6.44 2.72
C ARG A 113 -13.18 -7.41 3.33
N GLY A 114 -13.51 -7.92 4.51
CA GLY A 114 -12.68 -8.88 5.26
C GLY A 114 -11.48 -8.27 6.01
N VAL A 115 -11.39 -6.94 6.10
CA VAL A 115 -10.41 -6.22 6.93
C VAL A 115 -11.15 -5.48 8.04
N GLU A 116 -10.88 -5.90 9.27
CA GLU A 116 -11.32 -5.20 10.47
C GLU A 116 -10.26 -4.13 10.83
N ALA A 117 -10.69 -2.98 11.36
CA ALA A 117 -9.68 -2.04 11.86
C ALA A 117 -9.12 -2.51 13.19
N PRO A 118 -7.85 -2.18 13.48
CA PRO A 118 -7.37 -2.25 14.84
C PRO A 118 -8.22 -1.35 15.75
N PRO A 119 -8.37 -1.71 17.03
CA PRO A 119 -8.94 -0.82 18.04
C PRO A 119 -8.28 0.56 17.95
N ARG A 120 -9.07 1.64 18.07
CA ARG A 120 -8.63 3.02 17.85
C ARG A 120 -7.37 3.41 18.65
N GLU A 121 -7.12 2.72 19.75
CA GLU A 121 -5.95 2.89 20.62
C GLU A 121 -4.64 2.39 19.99
N ALA A 122 -4.69 1.38 19.12
CA ALA A 122 -3.53 0.79 18.45
C ALA A 122 -3.12 1.53 17.14
N ALA A 123 -3.98 2.41 16.62
CA ALA A 123 -3.75 3.15 15.38
C ALA A 123 -2.63 4.21 15.47
N LEU A 124 -2.26 4.62 16.68
CA LEU A 124 -1.26 5.68 16.93
C LEU A 124 0.20 5.27 16.62
N GLY A 125 0.46 3.99 16.31
CA GLY A 125 1.82 3.48 16.05
C GLY A 125 2.06 2.89 14.65
N ALA A 126 1.10 3.03 13.73
CA ALA A 126 1.19 2.39 12.41
C ALA A 126 2.17 3.11 11.46
N PRO A 127 2.86 2.38 10.56
CA PRO A 127 3.74 2.98 9.56
C PRO A 127 2.96 3.99 8.73
N THR A 128 3.53 5.18 8.59
CA THR A 128 2.94 6.27 7.82
C THR A 128 2.60 5.77 6.41
N PRO A 129 1.34 5.87 5.95
CA PRO A 129 1.00 5.53 4.59
C PRO A 129 1.84 6.39 3.65
N LEU A 130 2.42 5.80 2.60
CA LEU A 130 3.26 6.47 1.58
C LEU A 130 2.46 7.45 0.68
N ILE A 131 1.34 7.97 1.16
CA ILE A 131 0.47 8.94 0.50
C ILE A 131 0.72 10.30 1.18
N PRO A 132 0.84 11.40 0.43
CA PRO A 132 0.99 12.72 1.02
C PRO A 132 -0.26 13.09 1.83
N ASP A 133 -0.03 13.33 3.11
CA ASP A 133 -0.88 14.08 4.05
C ASP A 133 -2.35 13.65 4.14
N VAL A 134 -2.58 12.45 4.69
CA VAL A 134 -3.89 12.13 5.26
C VAL A 134 -4.00 12.87 6.58
N PRO A 135 -4.96 13.80 6.78
CA PRO A 135 -5.08 14.52 8.04
C PRO A 135 -5.35 13.49 9.14
N ALA A 136 -4.36 13.30 10.02
CA ALA A 136 -4.47 12.45 11.19
C ALA A 136 -5.74 12.88 11.94
N GLY A 137 -6.69 11.95 12.06
CA GLY A 137 -8.07 12.25 12.43
C GLY A 137 -8.19 13.22 13.59
N ARG A 138 -9.03 14.25 13.42
CA ARG A 138 -9.38 15.22 14.47
C ARG A 138 -9.68 14.47 15.76
N LYS A 139 -8.92 14.78 16.80
CA LYS A 139 -9.28 14.49 18.19
C LYS A 139 -10.67 15.10 18.45
N LYS A 140 -11.74 14.32 18.39
CA LYS A 140 -12.96 14.67 19.12
C LYS A 140 -12.65 14.39 20.59
N ALA A 141 -12.26 15.45 21.30
CA ALA A 141 -12.26 15.48 22.74
C ALA A 141 -13.65 15.07 23.23
N ALA A 142 -13.72 13.96 23.95
CA ALA A 142 -14.89 13.61 24.74
C ALA A 142 -14.95 14.60 25.92
N ALA A 143 -15.64 15.72 25.73
CA ALA A 143 -16.12 16.51 26.84
C ALA A 143 -17.40 15.83 27.34
N ASN A 144 -17.26 15.00 28.38
CA ASN A 144 -18.39 14.40 29.06
C ASN A 144 -19.23 15.53 29.70
N ALA A 145 -20.48 15.61 29.26
CA ALA A 145 -21.55 16.20 30.03
C ALA A 145 -21.73 15.37 31.31
N GLY A 146 -21.67 16.02 32.48
CA GLY A 146 -21.97 15.36 33.73
C GLY A 146 -21.42 16.09 34.94
N GLN A 147 -22.10 17.16 35.36
CA GLN A 147 -22.36 17.45 36.77
C GLN A 147 -23.41 18.57 36.88
N LEU A 148 -24.67 18.16 36.81
CA LEU A 148 -25.72 18.80 37.59
C LEU A 148 -25.52 18.33 39.03
N THR A 149 -25.15 19.25 39.92
CA THR A 149 -25.34 19.06 41.35
C THR A 149 -25.83 20.40 41.89
N LEU A 150 -27.16 20.50 41.97
CA LEU A 150 -27.86 21.38 42.91
C LEU A 150 -27.48 20.93 44.32
N PHE A 151 -26.88 21.82 45.12
CA PHE A 151 -27.08 21.96 46.55
C PHE A 151 -26.67 23.38 46.97
#